data_AF-A0A3N5SCT6-F1
#
_entry.id   AF-A0A3N5SCT6-F1
#
_cell.length_a   1.000
_cell.length_b   1.000
_cell.length_c   1.000
_cell.angle_alpha   90.00
_cell.angle_beta   90.00
_cell.angle_gamma   90.00
#
_symmetry.space_group_name_H-M   'P 1'
#
loop_
_entity.id
_entity.type
_entity.pdbx_description
1 polymer ?
#
loop_
_entity_poly.entity_id
_entity_poly.type
_entity_poly.pdbx_seq_one_letter_code
_entity_poly.pdbx_strand_id
1 'polypeptide(L)'
;MSAARVIYHLARADFLERLRRYSFLVMLGLVVLLGYQTAVGNVRLQLGQYRGDFNSAWIAGMMSIIATFFLGWFGFYLVKGSVARDRETGVGQIMATTPMSRPFYMLGKWISNFAVLMTMIIILVVFGLVMQLISGESTQLDFGAYLSPFVFIVMPLMAVVTAVAVLFETIPFLSGGFGNVFYFFAFVMIIPFTMESAAIKTNPALEPLGMALL
;
A
#
# COMPACT_ATOMS: atom_id res chain seq x y z
N MET A 1 15.87 18.56 22.66
CA MET A 1 15.81 17.31 21.86
C MET A 1 15.63 17.69 20.40
N SER A 2 16.30 17.02 19.45
CA SER A 2 16.12 17.35 18.02
C SER A 2 14.74 16.91 17.54
N ALA A 3 14.10 17.72 16.69
CA ALA A 3 12.77 17.42 16.12
C ALA A 3 12.73 16.04 15.42
N ALA A 4 13.82 15.65 14.77
CA ALA A 4 13.96 14.35 14.11
C ALA A 4 13.82 13.16 15.09
N ARG A 5 14.36 13.28 16.32
CA ARG A 5 14.26 12.21 17.32
C ARG A 5 12.82 12.03 17.82
N VAL A 6 12.10 13.14 18.00
CA VAL A 6 10.68 13.11 18.39
C VAL A 6 9.85 12.42 17.31
N ILE A 7 10.04 12.80 16.04
CA ILE A 7 9.35 12.17 14.90
C ILE A 7 9.64 10.67 14.83
N TYR A 8 10.91 10.27 15.00
CA TYR A 8 11.28 8.86 14.98
C TYR A 8 10.57 8.05 16.07
N HIS A 9 10.55 8.53 17.31
CA HIS A 9 9.90 7.81 18.42
C HIS A 9 8.37 7.76 18.26
N LEU A 10 7.76 8.85 17.79
CA LEU A 10 6.33 8.88 17.46
C LEU A 10 6.01 7.85 16.37
N ALA A 11 6.76 7.88 15.27
CA ALA A 11 6.54 7.00 14.14
C ALA A 11 6.77 5.53 14.50
N ARG A 12 7.81 5.23 15.29
CA ARG A 12 8.12 3.88 15.76
C ARG A 12 7.04 3.33 16.68
N ALA A 13 6.51 4.14 17.59
CA ALA A 13 5.46 3.71 18.51
C ALA A 13 4.17 3.34 17.76
N ASP A 14 3.71 4.21 16.87
CA ASP A 14 2.50 3.98 16.06
C ASP A 14 2.69 2.78 15.11
N PHE A 15 3.89 2.62 14.54
CA PHE A 15 4.25 1.49 13.68
C PHE A 15 4.16 0.14 14.41
N LEU A 16 4.80 0.03 15.58
CA LEU A 16 4.82 -1.20 16.36
C LEU A 16 3.43 -1.57 16.88
N GLU A 17 2.61 -0.57 17.21
CA GLU A 17 1.23 -0.79 17.60
C GLU A 17 0.43 -1.38 16.45
N ARG A 18 0.59 -0.85 15.22
CA ARG A 18 -0.18 -1.29 14.05
C ARG A 18 0.20 -2.67 13.56
N LEU A 19 1.48 -3.03 13.58
CA LEU A 19 1.92 -4.38 13.21
C LEU A 19 1.33 -5.48 14.11
N ARG A 20 0.94 -5.15 15.34
CA ARG A 20 0.38 -6.10 16.30
C ARG A 20 -1.15 -6.23 16.20
N ARG A 21 -1.81 -5.42 15.37
CA ARG A 21 -3.26 -5.48 15.20
C ARG A 21 -3.67 -6.68 14.36
N TYR A 22 -4.78 -7.31 14.72
CA TYR A 22 -5.35 -8.40 13.93
C TYR A 22 -5.69 -7.97 12.49
N SER A 23 -6.13 -6.72 12.28
CA SER A 23 -6.41 -6.21 10.93
C SER A 23 -5.19 -6.26 10.01
N PHE A 24 -3.98 -6.01 10.53
CA PHE A 24 -2.74 -6.13 9.77
C PHE A 24 -2.49 -7.58 9.34
N LEU A 25 -2.61 -8.52 10.29
CA LEU A 25 -2.40 -9.95 10.02
C LEU A 25 -3.44 -10.51 9.04
N VAL A 26 -4.71 -10.12 9.19
CA VAL A 26 -5.80 -10.53 8.29
C VAL A 26 -5.55 -10.02 6.86
N MET A 27 -5.18 -8.75 6.73
CA MET A 27 -4.85 -8.15 5.43
C MET A 27 -3.64 -8.83 4.81
N LEU A 28 -2.58 -9.05 5.59
CA LEU A 28 -1.37 -9.72 5.11
C LEU A 28 -1.67 -11.14 4.63
N GLY A 29 -2.42 -11.90 5.42
CA GLY A 29 -2.86 -13.25 5.06
C GLY A 29 -3.68 -13.26 3.78
N LEU A 30 -4.61 -12.32 3.61
CA LEU A 30 -5.42 -12.20 2.40
C LEU A 30 -4.58 -11.93 1.16
N VAL A 31 -3.63 -10.98 1.21
CA VAL A 31 -2.84 -10.61 0.04
C VAL A 31 -1.84 -11.73 -0.33
N VAL A 32 -1.23 -12.38 0.67
CA VAL A 32 -0.36 -13.55 0.46
C VAL A 32 -1.17 -14.72 -0.12
N LEU A 33 -2.36 -15.00 0.42
CA LEU A 33 -3.24 -16.03 -0.09
C LEU A 33 -3.60 -15.79 -1.55
N LEU A 34 -4.00 -14.57 -1.93
CA LEU A 34 -4.32 -14.25 -3.31
C LEU A 34 -3.10 -14.36 -4.23
N GLY A 35 -1.93 -13.91 -3.77
CA GLY A 35 -0.66 -14.13 -4.49
C GLY A 35 -0.40 -15.61 -4.74
N TYR A 36 -0.59 -16.46 -3.72
CA TYR A 36 -0.46 -17.91 -3.83
C TYR A 36 -1.46 -18.52 -4.83
N GLN A 37 -2.76 -18.18 -4.68
CA GLN A 37 -3.81 -18.69 -5.56
C GLN A 37 -3.59 -18.31 -7.03
N THR A 38 -3.01 -17.13 -7.26
CA THR A 38 -2.69 -16.67 -8.61
C THR A 38 -1.48 -17.39 -9.18
N ALA A 39 -0.45 -17.61 -8.37
CA ALA A 39 0.74 -18.36 -8.77
C ALA A 39 0.44 -19.86 -9.05
N VAL A 40 -0.48 -20.48 -8.31
CA VAL A 40 -0.92 -21.87 -8.58
C VAL A 40 -1.91 -21.96 -9.77
N GLY A 41 -2.38 -20.82 -10.28
CA GLY A 41 -3.25 -20.76 -11.47
C GLY A 41 -4.73 -21.02 -11.21
N ASN A 42 -5.16 -21.03 -9.94
CA ASN A 42 -6.57 -21.04 -9.56
C ASN A 42 -7.22 -19.68 -9.88
N VAL A 43 -6.47 -18.60 -9.71
CA VAL A 43 -6.81 -17.27 -10.23
C VAL A 43 -5.85 -17.00 -11.38
N ARG A 44 -6.37 -16.69 -12.57
CA ARG A 44 -5.55 -16.45 -13.75
C ARG A 44 -5.53 -14.97 -14.08
N LEU A 45 -4.36 -14.34 -13.91
CA LEU A 45 -4.06 -13.09 -14.61
C LEU A 45 -3.54 -13.46 -16.00
N GLN A 46 -4.15 -12.89 -17.04
CA GLN A 46 -3.82 -13.16 -18.43
C GLN A 46 -3.87 -11.86 -19.22
N LEU A 47 -2.91 -11.70 -20.14
CA LEU A 47 -2.93 -10.62 -21.11
C LEU A 47 -3.69 -11.12 -22.35
N GLY A 48 -4.99 -10.87 -22.37
CA GLY A 48 -5.88 -11.37 -23.43
C GLY A 48 -5.98 -12.89 -23.42
N GLN A 49 -5.25 -13.57 -24.30
CA GLN A 49 -5.21 -15.04 -24.40
C GLN A 49 -3.88 -15.65 -23.91
N TYR A 50 -2.93 -14.81 -23.50
CA TYR A 50 -1.58 -15.25 -23.13
C TYR A 50 -1.42 -15.32 -21.61
N ARG A 51 -0.84 -16.43 -21.14
CA ARG A 51 -0.28 -16.55 -19.80
C ARG A 51 1.21 -16.28 -19.91
N GLY A 52 1.75 -15.31 -19.17
CA GLY A 52 3.19 -15.10 -19.11
C GLY A 52 3.88 -16.25 -18.38
N ASP A 53 5.13 -16.50 -18.76
CA ASP A 53 6.00 -17.42 -18.05
C ASP A 53 6.30 -16.88 -16.65
N PHE A 54 6.44 -17.74 -15.65
CA PHE A 54 6.79 -17.36 -14.27
C PHE A 54 8.26 -16.91 -14.14
N ASN A 55 8.61 -15.86 -14.87
CA ASN A 55 9.85 -15.11 -14.74
C ASN A 55 9.68 -13.92 -13.77
N SER A 56 10.79 -13.23 -13.50
CA SER A 56 10.82 -12.12 -12.55
C SER A 56 9.89 -10.97 -12.90
N ALA A 57 9.74 -10.63 -14.19
CA ALA A 57 8.87 -9.55 -14.62
C ALA A 57 7.38 -9.88 -14.42
N TRP A 58 6.97 -11.09 -14.81
CA TRP A 58 5.59 -11.53 -14.71
C TRP A 58 5.11 -11.65 -13.26
N ILE A 59 5.90 -12.30 -12.40
CA ILE A 59 5.54 -12.47 -10.99
C ILE A 59 5.49 -11.12 -10.29
N ALA A 60 6.46 -10.25 -10.53
CA ALA A 60 6.47 -8.92 -9.94
C ALA A 60 5.27 -8.07 -10.42
N GLY A 61 4.94 -8.13 -11.72
CA GLY A 61 3.75 -7.48 -12.27
C GLY A 61 2.48 -7.98 -11.59
N MET A 62 2.28 -9.30 -11.54
CA MET A 62 1.15 -9.93 -10.85
C MET A 62 1.05 -9.52 -9.37
N MET A 63 2.13 -9.63 -8.60
CA MET A 63 2.14 -9.27 -7.19
C MET A 63 1.92 -7.77 -6.98
N SER A 64 2.40 -6.93 -7.90
CA SER A 64 2.17 -5.49 -7.85
C SER A 64 0.71 -5.12 -8.08
N ILE A 65 0.02 -5.73 -9.05
CA ILE A 65 -1.42 -5.50 -9.31
C ILE A 65 -2.25 -5.94 -8.10
N ILE A 66 -1.93 -7.11 -7.53
CA ILE A 66 -2.56 -7.58 -6.30
C ILE A 66 -2.32 -6.56 -5.17
N ALA A 67 -1.09 -6.08 -5.00
CA ALA A 67 -0.75 -5.11 -3.96
C ALA A 67 -1.44 -3.75 -4.18
N THR A 68 -1.42 -3.17 -5.38
CA THR A 68 -2.04 -1.87 -5.67
C THR A 68 -3.54 -1.93 -5.54
N PHE A 69 -4.20 -3.00 -5.99
CA PHE A 69 -5.63 -3.15 -5.86
C PHE A 69 -6.04 -3.32 -4.39
N PHE A 70 -5.48 -4.30 -3.68
CA PHE A 70 -5.90 -4.60 -2.31
C PHE A 70 -5.37 -3.60 -1.29
N LEU A 71 -4.09 -3.23 -1.34
CA LEU A 71 -3.53 -2.25 -0.40
C LEU A 71 -3.94 -0.82 -0.79
N GLY A 72 -4.20 -0.53 -2.06
CA GLY A 72 -4.80 0.73 -2.45
C GLY A 72 -6.20 0.88 -1.86
N TRP A 73 -7.03 -0.16 -1.97
CA TRP A 73 -8.39 -0.10 -1.44
C TRP A 73 -8.44 -0.20 0.08
N PHE A 74 -7.90 -1.28 0.64
CA PHE A 74 -8.03 -1.59 2.06
C PHE A 74 -6.93 -0.97 2.92
N GLY A 75 -5.77 -0.64 2.35
CA GLY A 75 -4.67 -0.03 3.09
C GLY A 75 -5.05 1.32 3.69
N PHE A 76 -5.92 2.10 3.04
CA PHE A 76 -6.51 3.31 3.62
C PHE A 76 -7.19 3.02 4.96
N TYR A 77 -8.08 2.01 5.01
CA TYR A 77 -8.80 1.63 6.23
C TYR A 77 -7.88 1.02 7.28
N LEU A 78 -6.85 0.30 6.83
CA LEU A 78 -5.84 -0.27 7.71
C LEU A 78 -5.04 0.82 8.43
N VAL A 79 -4.68 1.89 7.71
CA VAL A 79 -3.86 2.99 8.24
C VAL A 79 -4.69 4.17 8.77
N LYS A 80 -6.00 4.20 8.57
CA LYS A 80 -6.87 5.22 9.16
C LYS A 80 -7.05 4.99 10.67
N GLY A 81 -7.22 6.08 11.40
CA GLY A 81 -7.49 6.15 12.83
C GLY A 81 -6.27 6.38 13.73
N SER A 82 -5.08 6.73 13.22
CA SER A 82 -3.93 7.02 14.10
C SER A 82 -4.03 8.38 14.79
N VAL A 83 -4.62 9.38 14.14
CA VAL A 83 -4.86 10.70 14.73
C VAL A 83 -6.10 10.67 15.62
N ALA A 84 -7.15 9.97 15.18
CA ALA A 84 -8.36 9.79 16.00
C ALA A 84 -8.03 9.12 17.35
N ARG A 85 -7.23 8.05 17.32
CA ARG A 85 -6.79 7.36 18.54
C ARG A 85 -6.00 8.25 19.48
N ASP A 86 -5.11 9.10 18.96
CA ASP A 86 -4.36 10.03 19.81
C ASP A 86 -5.31 11.00 20.55
N ARG A 87 -6.43 11.40 19.92
CA ARG A 87 -7.47 12.22 20.56
C ARG A 87 -8.24 11.43 21.62
N GLU A 88 -8.69 10.22 21.28
CA GLU A 88 -9.49 9.36 22.17
C GLU A 88 -8.71 8.88 23.41
N THR A 89 -7.41 8.59 23.26
CA THR A 89 -6.54 8.12 24.35
C THR A 89 -5.99 9.26 25.22
N GLY A 90 -6.26 10.52 24.87
CA GLY A 90 -5.70 11.70 25.54
C GLY A 90 -4.21 11.97 25.27
N VAL A 91 -3.51 11.09 24.53
CA VAL A 91 -2.11 11.27 24.15
C VAL A 91 -1.91 12.56 23.33
N GLY A 92 -2.92 12.96 22.55
CA GLY A 92 -2.94 14.22 21.81
C GLY A 92 -2.77 15.46 22.69
N GLN A 93 -3.31 15.45 23.91
CA GLN A 93 -3.17 16.57 24.86
C GLN A 93 -1.74 16.66 25.42
N ILE A 94 -1.11 15.52 25.69
CA ILE A 94 0.29 15.43 26.13
C ILE A 94 1.23 15.87 25.00
N MET A 95 0.93 15.49 23.74
CA MET A 95 1.70 15.95 22.58
C MET A 95 1.55 17.45 22.34
N ALA A 96 0.39 18.04 22.65
CA ALA A 96 0.15 19.48 22.50
C ALA A 96 1.01 20.34 23.45
N THR A 97 1.46 19.78 24.58
CA THR A 97 2.40 20.46 25.49
C THR A 97 3.87 20.31 25.09
N THR A 98 4.17 19.58 24.02
CA THR A 98 5.51 19.38 23.47
C THR A 98 5.77 20.44 22.37
N PRO A 99 7.01 20.93 22.15
CA PRO A 99 7.32 21.90 21.09
C PRO A 99 7.29 21.26 19.68
N MET A 100 6.15 20.73 19.27
CA MET A 100 5.97 20.04 18.00
C MET A 100 4.97 20.81 17.13
N SER A 101 5.38 21.15 15.91
CA SER A 101 4.48 21.82 14.97
C SER A 101 3.49 20.83 14.33
N ARG A 102 2.35 21.34 13.89
CA ARG A 102 1.30 20.52 13.24
C ARG A 102 1.81 19.80 11.98
N PRO A 103 2.59 20.42 11.06
CA PRO A 103 3.16 19.70 9.93
C PRO A 103 4.11 18.57 10.32
N PHE A 104 4.94 18.77 11.36
CA PHE A 104 5.83 17.70 11.84
C PHE A 104 5.06 16.52 12.45
N TYR A 105 3.94 16.78 13.14
CA TYR A 105 3.02 15.74 13.59
C TYR A 105 2.46 14.92 12.44
N MET A 106 1.93 15.61 11.42
CA MET A 106 1.34 14.96 10.25
C MET A 106 2.37 14.15 9.47
N LEU A 107 3.58 14.67 9.28
CA LEU A 107 4.68 13.94 8.65
C LEU A 107 5.07 12.69 9.44
N GLY A 108 5.15 12.78 10.77
CA GLY A 108 5.45 11.60 11.60
C GLY A 108 4.37 10.51 11.49
N LYS A 109 3.09 10.90 11.47
CA LYS A 109 1.97 9.98 11.27
C LYS A 109 1.97 9.38 9.87
N TRP A 110 2.26 10.19 8.86
CA TRP A 110 2.39 9.73 7.48
C TRP A 110 3.53 8.72 7.31
N ILE A 111 4.74 9.01 7.80
CA ILE A 111 5.89 8.10 7.75
C ILE A 111 5.57 6.78 8.46
N SER A 112 4.90 6.83 9.60
CA SER A 112 4.52 5.61 10.32
C SER A 112 3.54 4.76 9.54
N ASN A 113 2.45 5.36 9.07
CA ASN A 113 1.42 4.70 8.26
C ASN A 113 2.03 4.12 6.96
N PHE A 114 2.93 4.86 6.32
CA PHE A 114 3.67 4.42 5.15
C PHE A 114 4.57 3.21 5.45
N ALA A 115 5.32 3.24 6.56
CA ALA A 115 6.16 2.12 6.98
C ALA A 115 5.35 0.83 7.23
N VAL A 116 4.11 0.95 7.74
CA VAL A 116 3.21 -0.21 7.93
C VAL A 116 2.87 -0.86 6.59
N LEU A 117 2.45 -0.08 5.58
CA LEU A 117 2.15 -0.63 4.26
C LEU A 117 3.40 -1.16 3.56
N MET A 118 4.55 -0.49 3.72
CA MET A 118 5.83 -0.97 3.18
C MET A 118 6.25 -2.31 3.78
N THR A 119 5.94 -2.57 5.05
CA THR A 119 6.21 -3.88 5.66
C THR A 119 5.43 -4.99 4.96
N MET A 120 4.16 -4.74 4.61
CA MET A 120 3.36 -5.70 3.84
C MET A 120 3.95 -5.93 2.45
N ILE A 121 4.39 -4.86 1.78
CA ILE A 121 5.05 -4.95 0.46
C ILE A 121 6.32 -5.79 0.54
N ILE A 122 7.17 -5.57 1.54
CA ILE A 122 8.40 -6.36 1.71
C ILE A 122 8.07 -7.86 1.85
N ILE A 123 7.02 -8.19 2.61
CA ILE A 123 6.59 -9.59 2.76
C ILE A 123 6.09 -10.15 1.42
N LEU A 124 5.34 -9.37 0.63
CA LEU A 124 4.88 -9.79 -0.69
C LEU A 124 6.03 -9.94 -1.71
N VAL A 125 7.03 -9.06 -1.65
CA VAL A 125 8.26 -9.13 -2.46
C VAL A 125 8.99 -10.43 -2.15
N VAL A 126 9.19 -10.75 -0.87
CA VAL A 126 9.82 -12.02 -0.47
C VAL A 126 8.97 -13.22 -0.89
N PHE A 127 7.65 -13.14 -0.71
CA PHE A 127 6.73 -14.20 -1.10
C PHE A 127 6.76 -14.48 -2.60
N GLY A 128 6.74 -13.45 -3.45
CA GLY A 128 6.85 -13.62 -4.90
C GLY A 128 8.18 -14.24 -5.34
N LEU A 129 9.30 -13.93 -4.66
CA LEU A 129 10.59 -14.57 -4.94
C LEU A 129 10.53 -16.06 -4.63
N VAL A 130 9.93 -16.42 -3.49
CA VAL A 130 9.71 -17.83 -3.11
C VAL A 130 8.84 -18.51 -4.15
N MET A 131 7.77 -17.87 -4.62
CA MET A 131 6.91 -18.44 -5.67
C MET A 131 7.64 -18.63 -7.00
N GLN A 132 8.49 -17.68 -7.42
CA GLN A 132 9.30 -17.84 -8.64
C GLN A 132 10.20 -19.09 -8.55
N LEU A 133 10.86 -19.28 -7.40
CA LEU A 133 11.75 -20.41 -7.18
C LEU A 133 11.00 -21.75 -7.14
N ILE A 134 9.79 -21.77 -6.58
CA ILE A 134 8.95 -22.98 -6.52
C ILE A 134 8.38 -23.33 -7.90
N SER A 135 7.96 -22.34 -8.69
CA SER A 135 7.37 -22.58 -10.01
C SER A 135 8.36 -23.22 -11.00
N GLY A 136 9.66 -22.94 -10.87
CA GLY A 136 10.71 -23.60 -11.67
C GLY A 136 10.72 -23.29 -13.17
N GLU A 137 9.79 -22.46 -13.68
CA GLU A 137 9.70 -22.08 -15.09
C GLU A 137 10.86 -21.17 -15.53
N SER A 138 11.36 -20.32 -14.63
CA SER A 138 12.56 -19.50 -14.84
C SER A 138 13.30 -19.26 -13.53
N THR A 139 14.50 -19.82 -13.42
CA THR A 139 15.39 -19.69 -12.25
C THR A 139 16.28 -18.44 -12.32
N GLN A 140 16.27 -17.72 -13.43
CA GLN A 140 17.01 -16.48 -13.58
C GLN A 140 16.31 -15.35 -12.82
N LEU A 141 16.95 -14.87 -11.75
CA LEU A 141 16.46 -13.74 -10.97
C LEU A 141 17.02 -12.44 -11.55
N ASP A 142 16.16 -11.69 -12.24
CA ASP A 142 16.43 -10.30 -12.60
C ASP A 142 15.84 -9.39 -11.52
N PHE A 143 16.67 -8.95 -10.60
CA PHE A 143 16.26 -8.06 -9.50
C PHE A 143 15.74 -6.70 -10.00
N GLY A 144 16.24 -6.20 -11.13
CA GLY A 144 15.79 -4.94 -11.71
C GLY A 144 14.35 -5.07 -12.21
N ALA A 145 14.10 -6.08 -13.04
CA ALA A 145 12.76 -6.40 -13.52
C ALA A 145 11.81 -6.72 -12.35
N TYR A 146 12.29 -7.48 -11.36
CA TYR A 146 11.49 -7.89 -10.21
C TYR A 146 11.09 -6.75 -9.28
N LEU A 147 12.00 -5.84 -8.93
CA LEU A 147 11.71 -4.76 -7.98
C LEU A 147 11.04 -3.55 -8.62
N SER A 148 11.19 -3.38 -9.95
CA SER A 148 10.69 -2.21 -10.66
C SER A 148 9.19 -1.89 -10.42
N PRO A 149 8.22 -2.82 -10.54
CA PRO A 149 6.83 -2.45 -10.33
C PRO A 149 6.53 -2.10 -8.85
N PHE A 150 7.24 -2.69 -7.89
CA PHE A 150 7.08 -2.34 -6.48
C PHE A 150 7.58 -0.92 -6.18
N VAL A 151 8.71 -0.53 -6.76
CA VAL A 151 9.33 0.79 -6.54
C VAL A 151 8.60 1.89 -7.29
N PHE A 152 8.23 1.66 -8.55
CA PHE A 152 7.67 2.71 -9.40
C PHE A 152 6.14 2.81 -9.38
N ILE A 153 5.44 1.79 -8.88
CA ILE A 153 3.97 1.78 -8.85
C ILE A 153 3.45 1.62 -7.43
N VAL A 154 3.79 0.50 -6.78
CA VAL A 154 3.20 0.16 -5.47
C VAL A 154 3.61 1.18 -4.41
N MET A 155 4.90 1.52 -4.33
CA MET A 155 5.43 2.45 -3.33
C MET A 155 4.86 3.87 -3.45
N PRO A 156 4.83 4.52 -4.64
CA PRO A 156 4.17 5.81 -4.83
C PRO A 156 2.69 5.77 -4.48
N LEU A 157 1.97 4.71 -4.88
CA LEU A 157 0.56 4.56 -4.53
C LEU A 157 0.37 4.48 -3.00
N MET A 158 1.17 3.69 -2.29
CA MET A 158 1.08 3.61 -0.82
C MET A 158 1.41 4.93 -0.13
N ALA A 159 2.34 5.70 -0.68
CA ALA A 159 2.65 7.05 -0.20
C ALA A 159 1.42 7.97 -0.31
N VAL A 160 0.71 7.92 -1.45
CA VAL A 160 -0.54 8.69 -1.66
C VAL A 160 -1.65 8.19 -0.74
N VAL A 161 -1.90 6.89 -0.68
CA VAL A 161 -2.95 6.28 0.16
C VAL A 161 -2.79 6.69 1.62
N THR A 162 -1.56 6.63 2.13
CA THR A 162 -1.27 6.99 3.53
C THR A 162 -1.34 8.49 3.77
N ALA A 163 -0.97 9.32 2.79
CA ALA A 163 -1.11 10.77 2.87
C ALA A 163 -2.59 11.18 2.92
N VAL A 164 -3.41 10.58 2.05
CA VAL A 164 -4.87 10.78 2.02
C VAL A 164 -5.52 10.35 3.32
N ALA A 165 -5.11 9.20 3.89
CA ALA A 165 -5.61 8.75 5.19
C ALA A 165 -5.34 9.79 6.31
N VAL A 166 -4.09 10.27 6.42
CA VAL A 166 -3.73 11.30 7.42
C VAL A 166 -4.49 12.60 7.15
N LEU A 167 -4.61 13.04 5.90
CA LEU A 167 -5.36 14.23 5.52
C LEU A 167 -6.83 14.13 5.94
N PHE A 168 -7.49 13.00 5.66
CA PHE A 168 -8.90 12.78 5.98
C PHE A 168 -9.15 12.83 7.48
N GLU A 169 -8.23 12.36 8.30
CA GLU A 169 -8.35 12.42 9.77
C GLU A 169 -8.19 13.83 10.35
N THR A 170 -7.50 14.72 9.63
CA THR A 170 -7.34 16.12 10.05
C THR A 170 -8.56 16.99 9.72
N ILE A 171 -9.34 16.61 8.72
CA ILE A 171 -10.53 17.35 8.30
C ILE A 171 -11.75 16.79 9.04
N PRO A 172 -12.44 17.59 9.90
CA PRO A 172 -13.50 17.08 10.77
C PRO A 172 -14.58 16.28 10.03
N PHE A 173 -15.04 16.79 8.88
CA PHE A 173 -16.07 16.15 8.06
C PHE A 173 -15.61 14.84 7.39
N LEU A 174 -14.32 14.69 7.06
CA LEU A 174 -13.76 13.48 6.43
C LEU A 174 -13.26 12.44 7.44
N SER A 175 -13.10 12.84 8.70
CA SER A 175 -12.57 11.96 9.74
C SER A 175 -13.51 10.80 10.08
N GLY A 176 -14.82 11.00 9.93
CA GLY A 176 -15.86 9.99 10.19
C GLY A 176 -16.14 9.05 9.02
N GLY A 177 -17.36 8.48 9.02
CA GLY A 177 -17.83 7.53 8.00
C GLY A 177 -17.97 8.13 6.60
N PHE A 178 -18.28 9.41 6.47
CA PHE A 178 -18.37 10.06 5.15
C PHE A 178 -17.06 9.97 4.36
N GLY A 179 -15.91 10.22 5.02
CA GLY A 179 -14.61 10.07 4.34
C GLY A 179 -14.29 8.64 3.94
N ASN A 180 -14.80 7.63 4.65
CA ASN A 180 -14.68 6.23 4.24
C ASN A 180 -15.44 5.98 2.93
N VAL A 181 -16.70 6.42 2.88
CA VAL A 181 -17.55 6.28 1.69
C VAL A 181 -16.95 7.04 0.50
N PHE A 182 -16.48 8.26 0.72
CA PHE A 182 -15.83 9.04 -0.32
C PHE A 182 -14.58 8.32 -0.87
N TYR A 183 -13.71 7.81 0.01
CA TYR A 183 -12.51 7.08 -0.41
C TYR A 183 -12.86 5.83 -1.22
N PHE A 184 -13.87 5.07 -0.77
CA PHE A 184 -14.37 3.89 -1.49
C PHE A 184 -14.75 4.25 -2.94
N PHE A 185 -15.59 5.26 -3.12
CA PHE A 185 -16.03 5.66 -4.46
C PHE A 185 -14.88 6.25 -5.27
N ALA A 186 -14.02 7.06 -4.66
CA ALA A 186 -12.85 7.62 -5.33
C ALA A 186 -11.92 6.51 -5.86
N PHE A 187 -11.67 5.48 -5.05
CA PHE A 187 -10.83 4.35 -5.44
C PHE A 187 -11.49 3.52 -6.54
N VAL A 188 -12.78 3.18 -6.42
CA VAL A 188 -13.48 2.39 -7.45
C VAL A 188 -13.57 3.16 -8.78
N MET A 189 -13.83 4.47 -8.73
CA MET A 189 -13.94 5.30 -9.94
C MET A 189 -12.60 5.55 -10.63
N ILE A 190 -11.46 5.37 -9.94
CA ILE A 190 -10.14 5.51 -10.57
C ILE A 190 -9.92 4.43 -11.63
N ILE A 191 -10.48 3.23 -11.43
CA ILE A 191 -10.28 2.07 -12.31
C ILE A 191 -10.82 2.34 -13.73
N PRO A 192 -12.12 2.62 -13.95
CA PRO A 192 -12.62 2.90 -15.30
C PRO A 192 -11.99 4.17 -15.88
N PHE A 193 -11.70 5.17 -15.04
CA PHE A 193 -11.07 6.41 -15.48
C PHE A 193 -9.66 6.18 -16.03
N THR A 194 -8.85 5.32 -15.39
CA THR A 194 -7.51 5.00 -15.90
C THR A 194 -7.56 4.14 -17.15
N MET A 195 -8.50 3.19 -17.23
CA MET A 195 -8.68 2.32 -18.41
C MET A 195 -9.12 3.09 -19.66
N GLU A 196 -9.95 4.12 -19.52
CA GLU A 196 -10.46 4.89 -20.66
C GLU A 196 -9.51 6.02 -21.12
N SER A 197 -8.62 6.47 -20.24
CA SER A 197 -7.70 7.58 -20.49
C SER A 197 -6.82 7.38 -21.73
N ALA A 198 -6.92 8.32 -22.69
CA ALA A 198 -6.12 8.31 -23.90
C ALA A 198 -4.60 8.42 -23.63
N ALA A 199 -4.22 9.15 -22.58
CA ALA A 199 -2.82 9.30 -22.18
C ALA A 199 -2.22 7.98 -21.68
N ILE A 200 -3.00 7.20 -20.92
CA ILE A 200 -2.58 5.89 -20.40
C ILE A 200 -2.54 4.86 -21.52
N LYS A 201 -3.45 4.92 -22.50
CA LYS A 201 -3.38 4.10 -23.72
C LYS A 201 -2.10 4.35 -24.52
N THR A 202 -1.58 5.57 -24.50
CA THR A 202 -0.32 5.91 -25.20
C THR A 202 0.90 5.54 -24.37
N ASN A 203 0.84 5.71 -23.04
CA ASN A 203 1.91 5.37 -22.11
C ASN A 203 1.39 4.51 -20.95
N PRO A 204 1.27 3.18 -21.14
CA PRO A 204 0.75 2.26 -20.12
C PRO A 204 1.56 2.27 -18.82
N ALA A 205 2.85 2.58 -18.90
CA ALA A 205 3.74 2.67 -17.76
C ALA A 205 3.38 3.79 -16.75
N LEU A 206 2.53 4.75 -17.14
CA LEU A 206 2.06 5.83 -16.27
C LEU A 206 0.72 5.48 -15.58
N GLU A 207 0.19 4.28 -15.78
CA GLU A 207 -1.04 3.83 -15.12
C GLU A 207 -0.78 3.62 -13.60
N PRO A 208 -1.51 4.33 -12.72
CA PRO A 208 -1.17 4.40 -11.30
C PRO A 208 -1.45 3.11 -10.52
N LEU A 209 -2.25 2.17 -11.05
CA LEU A 209 -2.56 0.90 -10.41
C LEU A 209 -1.71 -0.28 -10.96
N GLY A 210 -0.89 -0.05 -11.98
CA GLY A 210 -0.16 -1.10 -12.69
C GLY A 210 -1.04 -2.07 -13.49
N MET A 211 -2.34 -1.80 -13.65
CA MET A 211 -3.27 -2.68 -14.36
C MET A 211 -2.99 -2.74 -15.87
N ALA A 212 -2.37 -1.70 -16.42
CA ALA A 212 -1.97 -1.66 -17.83
C ALA A 212 -0.58 -2.26 -18.09
N LEU A 213 0.10 -2.81 -17.06
CA LEU A 213 1.38 -3.51 -17.22
C LEU A 213 1.24 -4.94 -17.76
N LEU A 214 0.07 -5.55 -17.53
CA LEU A 214 -0.31 -6.89 -17.99
C LEU A 214 -1.52 -6.80 -18.91
#